data_AF-A0A973G4Q4-F1
#
_entry.id   AF-A0A973G4Q4-F1
#
_cell.length_a   1.000
_cell.length_b   1.000
_cell.length_c   1.000
_cell.angle_alpha   90.00
_cell.angle_beta   90.00
_cell.angle_gamma   90.00
#
_symmetry.space_group_name_H-M   'P 1'
#
loop_
_entity.id
_entity.type
_entity.pdbx_description
1 polymer ?
#
loop_
_entity_poly.entity_id
_entity_poly.type
_entity_poly.pdbx_seq_one_letter_code
_entity_poly.pdbx_strand_id
1 'polypeptide(L)' 'MKKNDQSEFGIRSETGEIYMLNKKERILTIEILKMTLATAAGREFVVERFGKEGLKTAAGLLEEMGLQINTQQGQKTAS' A
#
# COMPACT_ATOMS: atom_id res chain seq x y z
N MET A 1 8.93 22.28 -8.37
CA MET A 1 7.93 21.33 -8.87
C MET A 1 6.81 21.23 -7.85
N LYS A 2 5.56 21.52 -8.23
CA LYS A 2 4.40 21.41 -7.33
C LYS A 2 3.98 19.94 -7.24
N LYS A 3 4.16 19.33 -6.06
CA LYS A 3 3.62 18.01 -5.70
C LYS A 3 2.15 18.17 -5.34
N ASN A 4 1.29 18.19 -6.34
CA ASN A 4 -0.15 17.97 -6.20
C ASN A 4 -0.72 17.87 -7.61
N ASP A 5 -0.85 16.65 -8.09
CA ASP A 5 -2.10 16.16 -8.69
C ASP A 5 -1.89 14.71 -9.12
N GLN A 6 -2.64 13.81 -8.48
CA GLN A 6 -3.08 12.54 -9.05
C GLN A 6 -1.99 11.73 -9.77
N SER A 7 -1.03 11.17 -9.03
CA SER A 7 -0.22 10.08 -9.57
C SER A 7 -1.15 8.89 -9.87
N GLU A 8 -1.45 8.70 -11.15
CA GLU A 8 -2.12 7.53 -11.70
C GLU A 8 -1.30 6.30 -11.32
N PHE A 9 -1.88 5.43 -10.49
CA PHE A 9 -1.25 4.16 -10.15
C PHE A 9 -1.49 3.19 -11.31
N GLY A 10 -0.47 3.00 -12.14
CA GLY A 10 -0.54 2.23 -13.39
C GLY A 10 0.47 1.09 -13.42
N ILE A 11 0.01 -0.14 -13.66
CA ILE A 11 0.88 -1.29 -13.96
C ILE A 11 0.84 -1.53 -15.46
N ARG A 12 2.01 -1.54 -16.12
CA ARG A 12 2.11 -1.91 -17.53
C ARG A 12 2.25 -3.42 -17.65
N SER A 13 1.33 -4.07 -18.34
CA SER A 13 1.43 -5.50 -18.68
C SER A 13 2.50 -5.74 -19.75
N GLU A 14 2.90 -7.00 -19.91
CA GLU A 14 3.80 -7.44 -20.98
C GLU A 14 3.24 -7.15 -22.38
N THR A 15 1.90 -7.09 -22.50
CA THR A 15 1.18 -6.72 -23.74
C THR A 15 1.16 -5.22 -24.00
N GLY A 16 1.65 -4.41 -23.07
CA GLY A 16 1.69 -2.95 -23.16
C GLY A 16 0.44 -2.24 -22.66
N GLU A 17 -0.55 -2.97 -22.13
CA GLU A 17 -1.74 -2.38 -21.50
C GLU A 17 -1.36 -1.74 -20.16
N ILE A 18 -1.95 -0.58 -19.87
CA ILE A 18 -1.73 0.11 -18.60
C ILE A 18 -2.98 -0.10 -17.75
N TYR A 19 -2.87 -0.92 -16.71
CA TYR A 19 -3.93 -1.12 -15.73
C TYR A 19 -3.88 0.02 -14.72
N MET A 20 -4.88 0.90 -14.77
CA MET A 20 -5.01 2.03 -13.85
C MET A 20 -6.16 1.81 -12.89
N LEU A 21 -5.92 2.08 -11.60
CA LEU A 21 -6.99 2.17 -10.63
C LEU A 21 -7.73 3.50 -10.80
N ASN A 22 -9.04 3.44 -10.99
CA ASN A 22 -9.85 4.66 -10.96
C ASN A 22 -9.90 5.24 -9.53
N LYS A 23 -10.43 6.47 -9.40
CA LYS A 23 -10.47 7.16 -8.10
C LYS A 23 -11.14 6.34 -6.98
N LYS A 24 -12.23 5.64 -7.28
CA LYS A 24 -12.98 4.85 -6.29
C LYS A 24 -12.21 3.59 -5.91
N GLU A 25 -11.64 2.90 -6.90
CA GLU A 25 -10.80 1.73 -6.67
C GLU A 25 -9.57 2.08 -5.84
N ARG A 26 -8.89 3.19 -6.16
CA ARG A 26 -7.73 3.67 -5.39
C ARG A 26 -8.10 3.94 -3.92
N ILE A 27 -9.23 4.60 -3.66
CA ILE A 27 -9.70 4.84 -2.27
C ILE A 27 -9.98 3.52 -1.55
N LEU A 28 -10.63 2.57 -2.24
CA LEU A 28 -10.93 1.26 -1.66
C LEU A 28 -9.65 0.46 -1.35
N THR A 29 -8.71 0.41 -2.29
CA THR A 29 -7.42 -0.25 -2.13
C THR A 29 -6.64 0.33 -0.95
N ILE A 30 -6.62 1.67 -0.81
CA ILE A 30 -6.02 2.36 0.33
C ILE A 30 -6.59 1.85 1.65
N GLU A 31 -7.92 1.82 1.80
CA GLU A 31 -8.51 1.44 3.08
C GLU A 31 -8.31 -0.04 3.39
N ILE A 32 -8.42 -0.92 2.39
CA ILE A 32 -8.13 -2.35 2.57
C ILE A 32 -6.68 -2.54 3.03
N LEU A 33 -5.71 -1.88 2.39
CA LEU A 33 -4.31 -1.98 2.77
C LEU A 33 -4.05 -1.43 4.18
N LYS A 34 -4.64 -0.29 4.54
CA LYS A 34 -4.52 0.27 5.89
C LYS A 34 -5.08 -0.67 6.95
N MET A 35 -6.29 -1.22 6.73
CA MET A 35 -6.91 -2.18 7.65
C MET A 35 -6.07 -3.45 7.78
N THR A 36 -5.54 -3.95 6.66
CA THR A 36 -4.70 -5.15 6.64
C THR A 36 -3.41 -4.94 7.43
N LEU A 37 -2.71 -3.84 7.20
CA LEU A 37 -1.43 -3.55 7.85
C LEU A 37 -1.57 -3.12 9.31
N ALA A 38 -2.75 -2.65 9.74
CA ALA A 38 -3.00 -2.26 11.14
C ALA A 38 -3.00 -3.46 12.10
N THR A 39 -3.36 -4.66 11.64
CA THR A 39 -3.53 -5.84 12.50
C THR A 39 -2.35 -6.81 12.39
N ALA A 40 -2.07 -7.57 13.46
CA ALA A 40 -1.04 -8.60 13.43
C ALA A 40 -1.38 -9.72 12.43
N ALA A 41 -2.62 -10.23 12.47
CA ALA A 41 -3.11 -11.25 11.56
C ALA A 41 -3.07 -10.80 10.09
N GLY A 42 -3.41 -9.54 9.79
CA GLY A 42 -3.31 -9.02 8.43
C GLY A 42 -1.86 -8.89 7.95
N ARG A 43 -0.94 -8.48 8.82
CA ARG A 43 0.50 -8.50 8.50
C ARG A 43 1.02 -9.91 8.28
N GLU A 44 0.63 -10.88 9.11
CA GLU A 44 0.98 -12.29 8.94
C GLU A 44 0.46 -12.84 7.61
N PHE A 45 -0.80 -12.56 7.26
CA PHE A 45 -1.37 -12.94 5.97
C PHE A 45 -0.55 -12.41 4.78
N VAL A 46 -0.12 -11.15 4.84
CA VAL A 46 0.72 -10.56 3.78
C VAL A 46 2.07 -11.28 3.70
N VAL A 47 2.70 -11.59 4.84
CA VAL A 47 3.98 -12.32 4.88
C VAL A 47 3.83 -13.75 4.36
N GLU A 48 2.76 -14.44 4.73
CA GLU A 48 2.49 -15.81 4.28
C GLU A 48 2.30 -15.87 2.76
N ARG A 49 1.57 -14.90 2.20
CA ARG A 49 1.19 -14.92 0.79
C ARG A 49 2.25 -14.34 -0.14
N PHE A 50 2.98 -13.32 0.30
CA PHE A 50 3.88 -12.51 -0.53
C PHE A 50 5.32 -12.44 0.01
N GLY A 51 5.61 -13.13 1.11
CA GLY A 51 6.92 -13.10 1.76
C GLY A 51 7.15 -11.83 2.59
N LYS A 52 8.31 -11.76 3.25
CA LYS A 52 8.67 -10.63 4.12
C LYS A 52 8.71 -9.28 3.39
N GLU A 53 9.10 -9.27 2.12
CA GLU A 53 9.10 -8.07 1.28
C GLU A 53 7.67 -7.56 1.00
N GLY A 54 6.65 -8.41 1.11
CA GLY A 54 5.25 -8.03 0.89
C GLY A 54 4.79 -6.86 1.77
N LEU A 55 5.27 -6.80 3.02
CA LEU A 55 4.97 -5.68 3.92
C LEU A 55 5.58 -4.37 3.44
N LYS A 56 6.81 -4.42 2.91
CA LYS A 56 7.51 -3.25 2.36
C LYS A 56 6.84 -2.78 1.08
N THR A 57 6.45 -3.69 0.20
CA THR A 57 5.69 -3.39 -1.01
C THR A 57 4.35 -2.74 -0.66
N ALA A 58 3.60 -3.30 0.29
CA ALA A 58 2.31 -2.74 0.71
C ALA A 58 2.45 -1.32 1.28
N ALA A 59 3.50 -1.04 2.06
CA ALA A 59 3.79 0.31 2.54
C ALA A 59 4.17 1.26 1.39
N GLY A 60 5.04 0.83 0.46
CA GLY A 60 5.43 1.62 -0.71
C GLY A 60 4.24 1.95 -1.62
N LEU A 61 3.31 1.01 -1.81
CA LEU A 61 2.08 1.25 -2.57
C LEU A 61 1.23 2.37 -1.94
N LEU A 62 1.11 2.40 -0.61
CA LEU A 62 0.39 3.46 0.08
C LEU A 62 1.09 4.82 -0.08
N GLU A 63 2.42 4.86 -0.06
CA GLU A 63 3.22 6.06 -0.33
C GLU A 63 3.06 6.59 -1.76
N GLU A 64 3.10 5.70 -2.76
CA GLU A 64 2.82 6.04 -4.16
C GLU A 64 1.38 6.52 -4.35
N MET A 65 0.45 6.00 -3.56
CA MET A 65 -0.93 6.50 -3.48
C MET A 65 -1.08 7.79 -2.63
N GLY A 66 0.03 8.42 -2.22
CA GLY A 66 0.06 9.74 -1.59
C GLY A 66 -0.20 9.74 -0.09
N LEU A 67 -0.08 8.60 0.60
CA LEU A 67 -0.22 8.49 2.05
C LEU A 67 1.16 8.45 2.71
N GLN A 68 1.34 9.20 3.79
CA GLN A 68 2.54 9.09 4.61
C GLN A 68 2.36 7.94 5.61
N ILE A 69 3.09 6.84 5.41
CA ILE A 69 3.10 5.72 6.36
C ILE A 69 4.22 5.94 7.36
N ASN A 70 3.87 6.39 8.57
CA ASN A 70 4.83 6.40 9.67
C ASN A 70 5.06 4.95 10.14
N THR A 71 6.16 4.35 9.72
CA THR A 71 6.60 2.98 10.06
C THR A 71 6.89 2.74 11.55
N GLN A 72 6.63 3.72 12.43
CA GLN A 72 6.91 3.65 13.87
C GLN A 72 5.77 3.10 14.75
N GLN A 73 4.60 2.77 14.21
CA GLN A 73 3.46 2.33 15.05
C GLN A 73 3.54 0.88 15.57
N GLY A 74 4.65 0.17 15.36
CA GLY A 74 4.86 -1.20 15.85
C GLY A 74 5.67 -1.35 17.15
N GLN A 75 6.24 -0.28 17.72
CA GLN A 75 7.25 -0.39 18.79
C GLN A 75 6.96 0.38 20.09
N LYS A 76 5.72 0.78 20.36
CA LYS A 76 5.34 1.31 21.67
C LYS A 76 4.10 0.63 22.22
N THR A 77 4.30 -0.52 22.87
CA THR A 77 3.66 -0.89 24.14
C THR A 77 4.26 -2.21 24.64
N ALA A 78 5.34 -2.09 25.41
CA ALA A 78 5.69 -3.01 26.49
C ALA A 78 6.56 -2.19 27.44
N SER A 79 5.90 -1.54 28.40
CA SER A 79 6.49 -0.96 29.60
C SER A 79 5.89 -1.68 30.79
#